data_AF-Q97AE4-F1
#
_entry.id   AF-Q97AE4-F1
#
_cell.length_a   1.000
_cell.length_b   1.000
_cell.length_c   1.000
_cell.angle_alpha   90.00
_cell.angle_beta   90.00
_cell.angle_gamma   90.00
#
_symmetry.space_group_name_H-M   'P 1'
#
loop_
_entity.id
_entity.type
_entity.pdbx_description
1 polymer ?
#
loop_
_entity_poly.entity_id
_entity_poly.type
_entity_poly.pdbx_seq_one_letter_code
_entity_poly.pdbx_strand_id
1 'polypeptide(L)'
;MERGLMHSKIILIGGVPGVGKTSISGFLARELGIDIMLSGDYLREFLRPLFGDNPLIQKSVYDAWQAYGQKTDENIVKGYIDQAKIMMAGIDRILIRAIENGENLILETLYFLPEMLSEKARNNVHMFYLYIGDEKLHRDRLVDRINYTHKNSPGTRLAEHLYEYRNIMEYSMMRSSEYNVKIIDTSNYEEARRTILEMIVKGESRYA
;
A
#
# COMPACT_ATOMS: atom_id res chain seq x y z
N MET A 1 10.06 13.37 -35.84
CA MET A 1 10.11 12.19 -34.94
C MET A 1 9.28 12.55 -33.72
N GLU A 2 8.01 12.17 -33.73
CA GLU A 2 7.17 12.24 -32.53
C GLU A 2 7.80 11.34 -31.49
N ARG A 3 8.31 11.94 -30.40
CA ARG A 3 8.51 11.18 -29.17
C ARG A 3 7.10 10.75 -28.77
N GLY A 4 6.75 9.49 -28.98
CA GLY A 4 5.53 8.92 -28.41
C GLY A 4 5.48 9.34 -26.95
N LEU A 5 4.38 9.97 -26.54
CA LEU A 5 4.19 10.45 -25.18
C LEU A 5 4.47 9.28 -24.23
N MET A 6 5.64 9.31 -23.59
CA MET A 6 5.97 8.32 -22.58
C MET A 6 5.01 8.59 -21.42
N HIS A 7 3.93 7.81 -21.33
CA HIS A 7 2.99 7.93 -20.22
C HIS A 7 3.76 7.78 -18.90
N SER A 8 3.55 8.72 -17.98
CA SER A 8 4.16 8.68 -16.66
C SER A 8 3.81 7.37 -15.94
N LYS A 9 4.83 6.64 -15.49
CA LYS A 9 4.68 5.37 -14.79
C LYS A 9 4.43 5.65 -13.31
N ILE A 10 3.16 5.81 -12.95
CA ILE A 10 2.74 6.03 -11.57
C ILE A 10 2.13 4.73 -11.05
N ILE A 11 2.70 4.20 -9.98
CA ILE A 11 2.36 2.90 -9.41
C ILE A 11 2.00 3.08 -7.94
N LEU A 12 0.84 2.58 -7.54
CA LEU A 12 0.39 2.57 -6.15
C LEU A 12 0.27 1.11 -5.66
N ILE A 13 1.00 0.78 -4.59
CA ILE A 13 1.05 -0.57 -4.02
C ILE A 13 0.46 -0.57 -2.61
N GLY A 14 -0.71 -1.18 -2.48
CA GLY A 14 -1.40 -1.43 -1.22
C GLY A 14 -1.02 -2.77 -0.59
N GLY A 15 -1.28 -2.90 0.71
CA GLY A 15 -1.14 -4.17 1.42
C GLY A 15 -0.75 -4.00 2.90
N VAL A 16 -1.10 -4.95 3.74
CA VAL A 16 -0.73 -4.92 5.17
C VAL A 16 0.77 -5.22 5.39
N PRO A 17 1.34 -5.08 6.59
CA PRO A 17 2.74 -5.37 6.82
C PRO A 17 3.06 -6.85 6.53
N GLY A 18 4.28 -7.16 6.11
CA GLY A 18 4.72 -8.54 5.84
C GLY A 18 4.40 -9.10 4.45
N VAL A 19 3.55 -8.44 3.65
CA VAL A 19 3.16 -8.90 2.29
C VAL A 19 4.16 -8.55 1.18
N GLY A 20 5.34 -8.00 1.52
CA GLY A 20 6.39 -7.74 0.52
C GLY A 20 6.27 -6.46 -0.29
N LYS A 21 5.42 -5.49 0.09
CA LYS A 21 5.28 -4.17 -0.57
C LYS A 21 6.62 -3.51 -0.90
N THR A 22 7.41 -3.18 0.13
CA THR A 22 8.70 -2.48 -0.04
C THR A 22 9.67 -3.25 -0.93
N SER A 23 9.70 -4.59 -0.82
CA SER A 23 10.56 -5.43 -1.66
C SER A 23 10.14 -5.46 -3.13
N ILE A 24 8.84 -5.45 -3.41
CA ILE A 24 8.31 -5.35 -4.78
C ILE A 24 8.51 -3.93 -5.33
N SER A 25 8.21 -2.89 -4.55
CA SER A 25 8.45 -1.50 -4.94
C SER A 25 9.91 -1.26 -5.32
N GLY A 26 10.87 -1.72 -4.50
CA GLY A 26 12.29 -1.59 -4.79
C GLY A 26 12.75 -2.42 -6.00
N PHE A 27 12.12 -3.57 -6.27
CA PHE A 27 12.34 -4.30 -7.51
C PHE A 27 11.86 -3.50 -8.72
N LEU A 28 10.60 -3.05 -8.71
CA LEU A 28 10.01 -2.27 -9.80
C LEU A 28 10.76 -0.95 -10.05
N ALA A 29 11.19 -0.26 -9.00
CA ALA A 29 11.97 0.97 -9.12
C ALA A 29 13.25 0.75 -9.95
N ARG A 30 13.97 -0.35 -9.69
CA ARG A 30 15.20 -0.70 -10.41
C ARG A 30 14.92 -1.12 -11.85
N GLU A 31 13.93 -1.98 -12.07
CA GLU A 31 13.61 -2.50 -13.41
C GLU A 31 13.01 -1.44 -14.34
N LEU A 32 12.23 -0.50 -13.79
CA LEU A 32 11.56 0.55 -14.56
C LEU A 32 12.34 1.87 -14.59
N GLY A 33 13.45 1.99 -13.87
CA GLY A 33 14.22 3.22 -13.76
C GLY A 33 13.43 4.36 -13.11
N ILE A 34 12.69 4.07 -12.03
CA ILE A 34 11.89 5.06 -11.30
C ILE A 34 12.63 5.49 -10.04
N ASP A 35 13.06 6.75 -10.00
CA ASP A 35 13.86 7.28 -8.90
C ASP A 35 13.04 7.73 -7.69
N ILE A 36 11.76 8.07 -7.89
CA ILE A 36 10.88 8.56 -6.83
C ILE A 36 10.11 7.40 -6.22
N MET A 37 10.47 7.01 -5.00
CA MET A 37 9.77 6.00 -4.21
C MET A 37 9.33 6.57 -2.86
N LEU A 38 8.02 6.53 -2.58
CA LEU A 38 7.43 7.05 -1.34
C LEU A 38 6.80 5.92 -0.52
N SER A 39 6.93 6.01 0.80
CA SER A 39 6.32 5.08 1.76
C SER A 39 5.26 5.79 2.59
N GLY A 40 4.07 5.19 2.67
CA GLY A 40 2.96 5.65 3.48
C GLY A 40 3.27 5.67 4.98
N ASP A 41 4.22 4.85 5.44
CA ASP A 41 4.68 4.89 6.84
C ASP A 41 5.39 6.22 7.13
N TYR A 42 6.30 6.69 6.25
CA TYR A 42 6.94 8.00 6.40
C TYR A 42 5.95 9.15 6.25
N LEU A 43 4.97 9.03 5.34
CA LEU A 43 3.91 10.04 5.22
C LEU A 43 3.09 10.15 6.51
N ARG A 44 2.78 9.01 7.17
CA ARG A 44 2.08 9.04 8.45
C ARG A 44 2.90 9.71 9.54
N GLU A 45 4.19 9.40 9.63
CA GLU A 45 5.09 10.06 10.60
C GLU A 45 5.21 11.56 10.33
N PHE A 46 5.26 11.98 9.07
CA PHE A 46 5.23 13.39 8.70
C PHE A 46 3.94 14.09 9.12
N LEU A 47 2.78 13.41 8.99
CA LEU A 47 1.50 13.98 9.37
C LEU A 47 1.30 14.05 10.89
N ARG A 48 1.82 13.09 11.67
CA ARG A 48 1.61 12.99 13.13
C ARG A 48 1.68 14.31 13.90
N PRO A 49 2.73 15.15 13.75
CA PRO A 49 2.83 16.41 14.48
C PRO A 49 1.73 17.42 14.15
N LEU A 50 1.15 17.35 12.94
CA LEU A 50 0.12 18.29 12.48
C LEU A 50 -1.26 18.02 13.08
N PHE A 51 -1.46 16.82 13.64
CA PHE A 51 -2.73 16.40 14.22
C PHE A 51 -2.78 16.50 15.75
N GLY A 52 -1.74 17.08 16.38
CA GLY A 52 -1.67 17.24 17.84
C GLY A 52 -2.00 15.93 18.55
N ASP A 53 -2.91 15.99 19.51
CA ASP A 53 -3.33 14.84 20.32
C ASP A 53 -4.42 13.96 19.67
N ASN A 54 -4.72 14.14 18.38
CA ASN A 54 -5.75 13.34 17.71
C ASN A 54 -5.37 11.85 17.76
N PRO A 55 -6.12 11.01 18.51
CA PRO A 55 -5.73 9.64 18.77
C PRO A 55 -5.74 8.78 17.50
N LEU A 56 -6.47 9.19 16.46
CA LEU A 56 -6.54 8.46 15.20
C LEU A 56 -5.18 8.37 14.51
N ILE A 57 -4.36 9.41 14.49
CA ILE A 57 -3.05 9.36 13.79
C ILE A 57 -1.89 9.00 14.73
N GLN A 58 -2.04 9.24 16.03
CA GLN A 58 -1.01 8.91 17.02
C GLN A 58 -0.88 7.40 17.24
N LYS A 59 -1.98 6.66 17.17
CA LYS A 59 -1.98 5.19 17.35
C LYS A 59 -1.59 4.44 16.09
N SER A 60 -1.00 3.27 16.27
CA SER A 60 -0.84 2.30 15.18
C SER A 60 -2.20 1.85 14.66
N VAL A 61 -2.27 1.47 13.38
CA VAL A 61 -3.52 1.03 12.75
C VAL A 61 -4.16 -0.19 13.42
N TYR A 62 -3.34 -1.10 13.96
CA TYR A 62 -3.83 -2.26 14.72
C TYR A 62 -4.42 -1.92 16.09
N ASP A 63 -4.20 -0.70 16.60
CA ASP A 63 -4.81 -0.21 17.84
C ASP A 63 -5.98 0.75 17.59
N ALA A 64 -6.26 1.09 16.32
CA ALA A 64 -7.26 2.10 15.97
C ALA A 64 -8.69 1.69 16.40
N TRP A 65 -8.96 0.38 16.51
CA TRP A 65 -10.23 -0.16 16.99
C TRP A 65 -10.58 0.28 18.42
N GLN A 66 -9.59 0.61 19.24
CA GLN A 66 -9.80 0.99 20.64
C GLN A 66 -10.67 2.23 20.80
N ALA A 67 -10.75 3.08 19.77
CA ALA A 67 -11.63 4.25 19.75
C ALA A 67 -13.13 3.87 19.70
N TYR A 68 -13.47 2.61 19.35
CA TYR A 68 -14.83 2.12 19.18
C TYR A 68 -15.24 1.08 20.23
N GLY A 69 -14.45 0.91 21.29
CA GLY A 69 -14.75 0.02 22.42
C GLY A 69 -14.07 -1.34 22.31
N GLN A 70 -14.85 -2.42 22.32
CA GLN A 70 -14.31 -3.79 22.32
C GLN A 70 -13.68 -4.15 20.97
N LYS A 71 -12.66 -5.03 21.01
CA LYS A 71 -12.03 -5.54 19.79
C LYS A 71 -13.00 -6.48 19.07
N THR A 72 -13.54 -6.00 17.97
CA THR A 72 -14.36 -6.76 17.00
C THR A 72 -13.83 -6.51 15.60
N ASP A 73 -14.11 -7.41 14.67
CA ASP A 73 -13.73 -7.27 13.25
C ASP A 73 -14.26 -5.95 12.66
N GLU A 74 -15.51 -5.62 12.99
CA GLU A 74 -16.14 -4.36 12.61
C GLU A 74 -15.38 -3.15 13.16
N ASN A 75 -14.96 -3.17 14.43
CA ASN A 75 -14.24 -2.05 15.04
C ASN A 75 -12.79 -1.93 14.52
N ILE A 76 -12.14 -3.05 14.19
CA ILE A 76 -10.85 -3.06 13.49
C ILE A 76 -10.97 -2.35 12.15
N VAL A 77 -11.97 -2.71 11.36
CA VAL A 77 -12.24 -2.09 10.06
C VAL A 77 -12.61 -0.61 10.21
N LYS A 78 -13.47 -0.24 11.17
CA LYS A 78 -13.82 1.18 11.44
C LYS A 78 -12.60 2.03 11.76
N GLY A 79 -11.75 1.57 12.67
CA GLY A 79 -10.53 2.30 13.02
C GLY A 79 -9.55 2.41 11.85
N TYR A 80 -9.42 1.36 11.05
CA TYR A 80 -8.66 1.41 9.80
C TYR A 80 -9.21 2.44 8.82
N ILE A 81 -10.52 2.45 8.56
CA ILE A 81 -11.18 3.39 7.65
C ILE A 81 -10.95 4.83 8.09
N ASP A 82 -11.08 5.14 9.38
CA ASP A 82 -10.92 6.51 9.86
C ASP A 82 -9.48 7.02 9.76
N GLN A 83 -8.48 6.17 9.99
CA GLN A 83 -7.09 6.51 9.65
C GLN A 83 -6.87 6.65 8.14
N ALA A 84 -7.46 5.74 7.35
CA ALA A 84 -7.31 5.72 5.90
C ALA A 84 -7.87 6.99 5.24
N LYS A 85 -8.98 7.56 5.75
CA LYS A 85 -9.53 8.84 5.25
C LYS A 85 -8.49 9.94 5.20
N ILE A 86 -7.64 10.05 6.22
CA ILE A 86 -6.63 11.10 6.31
C ILE A 86 -5.45 10.78 5.39
N MET A 87 -4.97 9.54 5.45
CA MET A 87 -3.80 9.11 4.67
C MET A 87 -4.09 9.11 3.15
N MET A 88 -5.24 8.59 2.74
CA MET A 88 -5.64 8.53 1.33
C MET A 88 -5.86 9.91 0.74
N ALA A 89 -6.35 10.88 1.52
CA ALA A 89 -6.46 12.26 1.05
C ALA A 89 -5.10 12.88 0.70
N GLY A 90 -4.06 12.62 1.52
CA GLY A 90 -2.69 13.05 1.21
C GLY A 90 -2.09 12.31 0.02
N ILE A 91 -2.29 10.98 -0.04
CA ILE A 91 -1.82 10.13 -1.15
C ILE A 91 -2.44 10.57 -2.48
N ASP A 92 -3.75 10.84 -2.52
CA ASP A 92 -4.42 11.33 -3.74
C ASP A 92 -3.77 12.61 -4.26
N ARG A 93 -3.46 13.57 -3.38
CA ARG A 93 -2.77 14.82 -3.77
C ARG A 93 -1.37 14.58 -4.33
N ILE A 94 -0.61 13.65 -3.77
CA ILE A 94 0.70 13.26 -4.27
C ILE A 94 0.58 12.65 -5.68
N LEU A 95 -0.36 11.72 -5.85
CA LEU A 95 -0.61 11.05 -7.14
C LEU A 95 -1.03 12.07 -8.21
N ILE A 96 -1.96 12.98 -7.88
CA ILE A 96 -2.42 14.01 -8.80
C ILE A 96 -1.28 14.93 -9.24
N ARG A 97 -0.43 15.36 -8.30
CA ARG A 97 0.74 16.17 -8.59
C ARG A 97 1.73 15.44 -9.51
N ALA A 98 1.95 14.14 -9.29
CA ALA A 98 2.82 13.34 -10.15
C ALA A 98 2.24 13.21 -11.57
N ILE A 99 0.92 13.00 -11.70
CA ILE A 99 0.21 12.97 -13.00
C ILE A 99 0.37 14.31 -13.72
N GLU A 100 0.15 15.42 -13.01
CA GLU A 100 0.20 16.76 -13.60
C GLU A 100 1.59 17.17 -14.06
N ASN A 101 2.62 16.72 -13.36
CA ASN A 101 4.00 16.99 -13.71
C ASN A 101 4.62 15.96 -14.67
N GLY A 102 3.90 14.88 -15.00
CA GLY A 102 4.42 13.78 -15.82
C GLY A 102 5.57 13.03 -15.15
N GLU A 103 5.55 12.91 -13.82
CA GLU A 103 6.60 12.27 -13.03
C GLU A 103 6.34 10.76 -12.90
N ASN A 104 7.42 9.96 -12.97
CA ASN A 104 7.36 8.55 -12.60
C ASN A 104 7.45 8.44 -11.07
N LEU A 105 6.55 7.67 -10.46
CA LEU A 105 6.43 7.56 -9.01
C LEU A 105 5.98 6.15 -8.62
N ILE A 106 6.65 5.57 -7.62
CA ILE A 106 6.13 4.41 -6.88
C ILE A 106 5.74 4.86 -5.47
N LEU A 107 4.50 4.66 -5.08
CA LEU A 107 4.03 4.88 -3.71
C LEU A 107 3.55 3.55 -3.13
N GLU A 108 4.06 3.16 -1.97
CA GLU A 108 3.55 2.00 -1.24
C GLU A 108 2.91 2.42 0.09
N THR A 109 1.84 1.76 0.48
CA THR A 109 1.06 2.14 1.67
C THR A 109 0.28 0.95 2.23
N LEU A 110 0.05 0.98 3.55
CA LEU A 110 -0.90 0.09 4.20
C LEU A 110 -2.35 0.53 3.96
N TYR A 111 -2.57 1.84 3.99
CA TYR A 111 -3.88 2.44 3.75
C TYR A 111 -4.18 2.41 2.26
N PHE A 112 -5.22 1.68 1.89
CA PHE A 112 -5.56 1.47 0.50
C PHE A 112 -7.07 1.22 0.37
N LEU A 113 -7.78 2.28 -0.01
CA LEU A 113 -9.23 2.28 -0.26
C LEU A 113 -9.46 3.06 -1.56
N PRO A 114 -9.53 2.37 -2.73
CA PRO A 114 -9.57 3.02 -4.05
C PRO A 114 -10.74 4.01 -4.23
N GLU A 115 -11.84 3.81 -3.52
CA GLU A 115 -12.97 4.74 -3.50
C GLU A 115 -12.59 6.14 -3.01
N MET A 116 -11.54 6.25 -2.17
CA MET A 116 -11.05 7.51 -1.60
C MET A 116 -10.11 8.28 -2.54
N LEU A 117 -9.71 7.68 -3.66
CA LEU A 117 -8.92 8.36 -4.69
C LEU A 117 -9.83 9.14 -5.63
N SER A 118 -9.30 10.21 -6.22
CA SER A 118 -9.96 10.93 -7.30
C SER A 118 -10.10 10.05 -8.55
N GLU A 119 -11.07 10.37 -9.41
CA GLU A 119 -11.24 9.68 -10.69
C GLU A 119 -9.98 9.79 -11.58
N LYS A 120 -9.34 10.96 -11.57
CA LYS A 120 -8.07 11.18 -12.28
C LYS A 120 -6.99 10.23 -11.79
N ALA A 121 -6.81 10.05 -10.48
CA ALA A 121 -5.85 9.07 -9.96
C ALA A 121 -6.25 7.63 -10.35
N ARG A 122 -7.52 7.24 -10.15
CA ARG A 122 -8.00 5.89 -10.50
C ARG A 122 -7.80 5.49 -11.96
N ASN A 123 -7.87 6.45 -12.87
CA ASN A 123 -7.74 6.20 -14.31
C ASN A 123 -6.30 6.26 -14.83
N ASN A 124 -5.36 6.86 -14.10
CA ASN A 124 -4.00 7.11 -14.58
C ASN A 124 -2.89 6.42 -13.75
N VAL A 125 -3.25 5.72 -12.67
CA VAL A 125 -2.29 5.04 -11.78
C VAL A 125 -2.44 3.52 -11.89
N HIS A 126 -1.32 2.82 -12.03
CA HIS A 126 -1.30 1.36 -11.93
C HIS A 126 -1.43 0.95 -10.46
N MET A 127 -2.59 0.40 -10.10
CA MET A 127 -2.92 0.05 -8.72
C MET A 127 -2.81 -1.46 -8.47
N PHE A 128 -2.03 -1.83 -7.46
CA PHE A 128 -1.86 -3.20 -7.01
C PHE A 128 -2.16 -3.32 -5.51
N TYR A 129 -2.88 -4.37 -5.11
CA TYR A 129 -3.03 -4.73 -3.71
C TYR A 129 -2.36 -6.08 -3.46
N LEU A 130 -1.38 -6.10 -2.57
CA LEU A 130 -0.60 -7.30 -2.27
C LEU A 130 -1.14 -7.99 -1.02
N TYR A 131 -1.25 -9.31 -1.08
CA TYR A 131 -1.68 -10.14 0.04
C TYR A 131 -0.86 -11.42 0.15
N ILE A 132 -1.05 -12.16 1.25
CA ILE A 132 -0.54 -13.53 1.43
C ILE A 132 -1.73 -14.37 1.92
N GLY A 133 -2.13 -15.37 1.13
CA GLY A 133 -3.20 -16.27 1.52
C GLY A 133 -2.85 -17.11 2.75
N ASP A 134 -1.65 -17.68 2.75
CA ASP A 134 -1.11 -18.52 3.84
C ASP A 134 -0.78 -17.68 5.09
N GLU A 135 -1.58 -17.89 6.14
CA GLU A 135 -1.40 -17.19 7.42
C GLU A 135 -0.08 -17.51 8.11
N LYS A 136 0.40 -18.76 8.03
CA LYS A 136 1.66 -19.16 8.65
C LYS A 136 2.82 -18.48 7.95
N LEU A 137 2.84 -18.48 6.62
CA LEU A 137 3.84 -17.75 5.84
C LEU A 137 3.82 -16.25 6.14
N HIS A 138 2.62 -15.66 6.27
CA HIS A 138 2.48 -14.24 6.61
C HIS A 138 3.06 -13.94 7.99
N ARG A 139 2.77 -14.79 9.00
CA ARG A 139 3.36 -14.72 10.34
C ARG A 139 4.88 -14.81 10.28
N ASP A 140 5.41 -15.82 9.60
CA ASP A 140 6.85 -16.07 9.50
C ASP A 140 7.56 -14.85 8.90
N ARG A 141 7.00 -14.25 7.83
CA ARG A 141 7.53 -13.01 7.24
C ARG A 141 7.48 -11.79 8.16
N LEU A 142 6.47 -11.68 9.02
CA LEU A 142 6.41 -10.59 10.01
C LEU A 142 7.48 -10.73 11.08
N VAL A 143 7.73 -11.96 11.55
CA VAL A 143 8.80 -12.28 12.51
C VAL A 143 10.17 -12.01 11.88
N ASP A 144 10.40 -12.48 10.65
CA ASP A 144 11.68 -12.33 9.93
C ASP A 144 11.99 -10.87 9.57
N ARG A 145 11.00 -9.97 9.60
CA ARG A 145 11.21 -8.54 9.34
C ARG A 145 12.20 -7.88 10.31
N ILE A 146 12.42 -8.48 11.50
CA ILE A 146 13.47 -8.10 12.46
C ILE A 146 14.86 -8.15 11.83
N ASN A 147 15.11 -9.18 11.01
CA ASN A 147 16.43 -9.49 10.49
C ASN A 147 16.83 -8.60 9.29
N TYR A 148 15.85 -8.04 8.57
CA TYR A 148 16.11 -7.43 7.25
C TYR A 148 15.79 -5.94 7.10
N THR A 149 14.82 -5.36 7.83
CA THR A 149 14.36 -3.97 7.55
C THR A 149 14.24 -3.03 8.74
N HIS A 150 14.02 -3.53 9.96
CA HIS A 150 13.91 -2.67 11.15
C HIS A 150 14.62 -3.28 12.36
N LYS A 151 15.94 -3.08 12.46
CA LYS A 151 16.76 -3.57 13.59
C LYS A 151 16.27 -3.12 14.98
N ASN A 152 15.50 -2.03 15.03
CA ASN A 152 14.96 -1.45 16.27
C ASN A 152 13.46 -1.72 16.49
N SER A 153 12.80 -2.47 15.61
CA SER A 153 11.38 -2.84 15.78
C SER A 153 11.28 -4.32 16.13
N PRO A 154 10.72 -4.70 17.28
CA PRO A 154 10.47 -6.11 17.58
C PRO A 154 9.37 -6.62 16.64
N GLY A 155 9.74 -7.24 15.52
CA GLY A 155 8.81 -7.84 14.56
C GLY A 155 7.91 -8.93 15.17
N THR A 156 8.28 -9.49 16.33
CA THR A 156 7.39 -10.27 17.20
C THR A 156 6.12 -9.49 17.54
N ARG A 157 6.24 -8.20 17.86
CA ARG A 157 5.10 -7.29 18.10
C ARG A 157 4.21 -7.17 16.87
N LEU A 158 4.76 -7.15 15.65
CA LEU A 158 3.92 -7.09 14.44
C LEU A 158 3.16 -8.41 14.21
N ALA A 159 3.81 -9.54 14.48
CA ALA A 159 3.18 -10.86 14.35
C ALA A 159 2.09 -11.11 15.41
N GLU A 160 2.13 -10.43 16.55
CA GLU A 160 1.06 -10.44 17.57
C GLU A 160 -0.23 -9.79 17.06
N HIS A 161 -0.13 -8.81 16.16
CA HIS A 161 -1.27 -8.10 15.55
C HIS A 161 -1.71 -8.67 14.20
N LEU A 162 -1.29 -9.91 13.87
CA LEU A 162 -1.64 -10.54 12.59
C LEU A 162 -3.16 -10.62 12.38
N TYR A 163 -3.93 -10.86 13.44
CA TYR A 163 -5.39 -10.92 13.37
C TYR A 163 -5.99 -9.60 12.85
N GLU A 164 -5.56 -8.46 13.40
CA GLU A 164 -5.97 -7.13 12.96
C GLU A 164 -5.56 -6.87 11.51
N TYR A 165 -4.34 -7.24 11.15
CA TYR A 165 -3.85 -7.07 9.79
C TYR A 165 -4.63 -7.93 8.79
N ARG A 166 -5.01 -9.16 9.13
CA ARG A 166 -5.81 -10.00 8.23
C ARG A 166 -7.21 -9.45 8.03
N ASN A 167 -7.86 -8.95 9.08
CA ASN A 167 -9.14 -8.23 8.96
C ASN A 167 -9.05 -7.01 8.02
N ILE A 168 -8.00 -6.19 8.17
CA ILE A 168 -7.74 -5.04 7.30
C ILE A 168 -7.46 -5.49 5.86
N MET A 169 -6.70 -6.58 5.69
CA MET A 169 -6.33 -7.14 4.40
C MET A 169 -7.56 -7.63 3.64
N GLU A 170 -8.40 -8.44 4.27
CA GLU A 170 -9.64 -8.96 3.70
C GLU A 170 -10.58 -7.81 3.31
N TYR A 171 -10.78 -6.84 4.20
CA TYR A 171 -11.57 -5.66 3.89
C TYR A 171 -11.02 -4.89 2.69
N SER A 172 -9.71 -4.59 2.67
CA SER A 172 -9.10 -3.83 1.59
C SER A 172 -9.11 -4.58 0.25
N MET A 173 -8.99 -5.92 0.27
CA MET A 173 -9.13 -6.77 -0.92
C MET A 173 -10.56 -6.73 -1.46
N MET A 174 -11.55 -6.86 -0.57
CA MET A 174 -12.96 -6.75 -0.94
C MET A 174 -13.24 -5.40 -1.62
N ARG A 175 -12.84 -4.29 -1.00
CA ARG A 175 -13.00 -2.95 -1.58
C ARG A 175 -12.23 -2.82 -2.90
N SER A 176 -11.01 -3.34 -2.98
CA SER A 176 -10.20 -3.30 -4.20
C SER A 176 -10.84 -4.06 -5.37
N SER A 177 -11.58 -5.14 -5.11
CA SER A 177 -12.24 -5.94 -6.14
C SER A 177 -13.38 -5.21 -6.86
N GLU A 178 -13.91 -4.14 -6.26
CA GLU A 178 -14.93 -3.27 -6.84
C GLU A 178 -14.34 -2.22 -7.80
N TYR A 179 -13.01 -2.12 -7.90
CA TYR A 179 -12.28 -1.13 -8.69
C TYR A 179 -11.26 -1.81 -9.62
N ASN A 180 -10.63 -1.03 -10.52
CA ASN A 180 -9.56 -1.52 -11.40
C ASN A 180 -8.22 -1.67 -10.64
N VAL A 181 -8.21 -2.48 -9.59
CA VAL A 181 -7.03 -2.83 -8.81
C VAL A 181 -6.66 -4.28 -9.08
N LYS A 182 -5.37 -4.56 -9.29
CA LYS A 182 -4.87 -5.94 -9.42
C LYS A 182 -4.50 -6.47 -8.04
N ILE A 183 -5.21 -7.50 -7.58
CA ILE A 183 -4.97 -8.15 -6.29
C ILE A 183 -4.01 -9.32 -6.53
N ILE A 184 -2.83 -9.31 -5.90
CA ILE A 184 -1.74 -10.25 -6.18
C ILE A 184 -1.31 -10.98 -4.90
N ASP A 185 -1.32 -12.31 -4.96
CA ASP A 185 -0.74 -13.15 -3.91
C ASP A 185 0.78 -13.11 -4.00
N THR A 186 1.43 -12.81 -2.88
CA THR A 186 2.88 -12.70 -2.79
C THR A 186 3.52 -13.89 -2.09
N SER A 187 2.77 -14.98 -1.87
CA SER A 187 3.29 -16.23 -1.30
C SER A 187 4.51 -16.73 -2.09
N ASN A 188 4.46 -16.61 -3.42
CA ASN A 188 5.62 -16.74 -4.31
C ASN A 188 6.12 -15.35 -4.75
N TYR A 189 7.17 -14.83 -4.09
CA TYR A 189 7.71 -13.49 -4.37
C TYR A 189 8.19 -13.33 -5.82
N GLU A 190 8.88 -14.34 -6.35
CA GLU A 190 9.48 -14.31 -7.70
C GLU A 190 8.42 -14.25 -8.80
N GLU A 191 7.37 -15.03 -8.63
CA GLU A 191 6.23 -15.03 -9.56
C GLU A 191 5.42 -13.74 -9.45
N ALA A 192 5.17 -13.26 -8.24
CA ALA A 192 4.42 -12.03 -8.00
C ALA A 192 5.11 -10.81 -8.63
N ARG A 193 6.42 -10.63 -8.39
CA ARG A 193 7.16 -9.47 -8.92
C ARG A 193 7.22 -9.48 -10.45
N ARG A 194 7.42 -10.65 -11.07
CA ARG A 194 7.42 -10.80 -12.53
C ARG A 194 6.03 -10.49 -13.10
N THR A 195 4.98 -11.01 -12.49
CA THR A 195 3.60 -10.79 -12.93
C THR A 195 3.24 -9.31 -12.90
N ILE A 196 3.60 -8.60 -11.82
CA ILE A 196 3.34 -7.16 -11.70
C ILE A 196 4.09 -6.37 -12.76
N LEU A 197 5.38 -6.66 -12.97
CA LEU A 197 6.19 -6.02 -14.01
C LEU A 197 5.58 -6.22 -15.40
N GLU A 198 5.18 -7.45 -15.72
CA GLU A 198 4.52 -7.75 -16.99
C GLU A 198 3.19 -7.02 -17.16
N MET A 199 2.38 -6.87 -16.11
CA MET A 199 1.13 -6.13 -16.16
C MET A 199 1.34 -4.65 -16.46
N ILE A 200 2.39 -4.05 -15.90
CA ILE A 200 2.77 -2.65 -16.16
C ILE A 200 3.22 -2.51 -17.62
N VAL A 201 4.17 -3.34 -18.06
CA VAL A 201 4.73 -3.26 -19.43
C VAL A 201 3.70 -3.59 -20.51
N LYS A 202 2.86 -4.62 -20.34
CA LYS A 202 1.79 -4.97 -21.30
C LYS A 202 0.68 -3.92 -21.35
N GLY A 203 0.46 -3.19 -20.24
CA GLY A 203 -0.44 -2.04 -20.20
C GLY A 203 -0.02 -0.93 -21.15
N GLU A 204 1.30 -0.75 -21.37
CA GLU A 204 1.87 0.25 -22.26
C GLU A 204 1.65 -0.10 -23.75
N SER A 205 1.70 -1.39 -24.12
CA SER A 205 1.55 -1.83 -25.51
C SER A 205 0.14 -1.65 -26.10
N ARG A 206 -0.88 -1.35 -25.29
CA ARG A 206 -2.25 -1.07 -25.79
C ARG A 206 -2.46 0.37 -26.24
N TYR A 207 -1.51 1.26 -25.94
CA TYR A 207 -1.56 2.69 -26.28
C TYR A 207 -0.42 3.13 -27.21
N ALA A 208 0.37 2.17 -27.73
CA ALA A 208 1.44 2.37 -28.71
C ALA A 208 0.97 2.04 -30.12
#